data_AF-A0A5E4HEC3-F1
#
_entry.id   AF-A0A5E4HEC3-F1
#
_cell.length_a   1.000
_cell.length_b   1.000
_cell.length_c   1.000
_cell.angle_alpha   90.00
_cell.angle_beta   90.00
_cell.angle_gamma   90.00
#
_symmetry.space_group_name_H-M   'P 1'
#
loop_
_entity.id
_entity.type
_entity.pdbx_description
1 polymer ?
#
loop_
_entity_poly.entity_id
_entity_poly.type
_entity_poly.pdbx_seq_one_letter_code
_entity_poly.pdbx_strand_id
1 'polypeptide(L)'
;MDFSELIGKTLTAVIYDEDRVIFQVSENEAYVLYHDQDCCEMVRLEDVNGEWDDLIGSPIVRAEENSKKDVDSFKEPPKNEDAEEEEWTFYRIGTKKGTVVLRWYGTSNGYYSTAVNFERVN
;
A
#
# COMPACT_ATOMS: atom_id res chain seq x y z
N MET A 1 -10.29 0.09 -8.05
CA MET A 1 -10.05 1.47 -8.56
C MET A 1 -8.58 1.56 -8.93
N ASP A 2 -8.16 2.56 -9.72
CA ASP A 2 -6.73 2.71 -10.04
C ASP A 2 -6.08 3.64 -9.00
N PHE A 3 -4.90 3.27 -8.48
CA PHE A 3 -4.20 4.08 -7.47
C PHE A 3 -3.85 5.49 -7.97
N SER A 4 -3.68 5.66 -9.27
CA SER A 4 -3.46 6.97 -9.91
C SER A 4 -4.63 7.95 -9.74
N GLU A 5 -5.81 7.50 -9.29
CA GLU A 5 -6.93 8.38 -8.95
C GLU A 5 -6.63 9.37 -7.82
N LEU A 6 -5.58 9.12 -7.02
CA LEU A 6 -5.08 10.08 -6.02
C LEU A 6 -4.40 11.30 -6.66
N ILE A 7 -3.99 11.26 -7.93
CA ILE A 7 -3.33 12.39 -8.61
C ILE A 7 -4.28 13.60 -8.65
N GLY A 8 -3.76 14.74 -8.23
CA GLY A 8 -4.50 16.00 -8.12
C GLY A 8 -5.27 16.17 -6.81
N LYS A 9 -5.47 15.10 -6.02
CA LYS A 9 -6.08 15.20 -4.68
C LYS A 9 -5.11 15.85 -3.71
N THR A 10 -5.65 16.56 -2.71
CA THR A 10 -4.88 17.17 -1.62
C THR A 10 -5.32 16.53 -0.33
N LEU A 11 -4.40 15.88 0.37
CA LEU A 11 -4.72 15.19 1.61
C LEU A 11 -4.78 16.17 2.79
N THR A 12 -5.73 15.95 3.70
CA THR A 12 -5.84 16.68 4.97
C THR A 12 -5.25 15.88 6.12
N ALA A 13 -5.27 14.56 6.04
CA ALA A 13 -4.68 13.66 7.01
C ALA A 13 -4.34 12.31 6.37
N VAL A 14 -3.43 11.57 7.01
CA VAL A 14 -3.23 10.15 6.79
C VAL A 14 -3.42 9.43 8.12
N ILE A 15 -4.24 8.39 8.14
CA ILE A 15 -4.48 7.54 9.30
C ILE A 15 -4.03 6.13 8.92
N TYR A 16 -3.21 5.48 9.73
CA TYR A 16 -2.65 4.19 9.37
C TYR A 16 -2.39 3.30 10.58
N ASP A 17 -2.38 2.00 10.30
CA ASP A 17 -1.90 0.92 11.16
C ASP A 17 -1.23 -0.15 10.27
N GLU A 18 -0.98 -1.35 10.79
CA GLU A 18 -0.36 -2.43 10.01
C GLU A 18 -1.32 -3.02 8.95
N ASP A 19 -2.62 -2.84 9.09
CA ASP A 19 -3.64 -3.50 8.25
C ASP A 19 -4.17 -2.57 7.15
N ARG A 20 -4.11 -1.24 7.37
CA ARG A 20 -4.68 -0.25 6.46
C ARG A 20 -3.99 1.12 6.51
N VAL A 21 -4.09 1.82 5.38
CA VAL A 21 -3.70 3.23 5.24
C VAL A 21 -4.87 4.00 4.63
N ILE A 22 -5.35 5.01 5.35
CA ILE A 22 -6.46 5.88 4.95
C ILE A 22 -5.91 7.26 4.57
N PHE A 23 -6.15 7.66 3.34
CA PHE A 23 -5.86 8.98 2.79
C PHE A 23 -7.11 9.86 2.87
N GLN A 24 -7.16 10.77 3.84
CA GLN A 24 -8.27 11.71 3.99
C GLN A 24 -8.10 12.88 3.03
N VAL A 25 -9.09 13.16 2.18
CA VAL A 25 -9.09 14.31 1.25
C VAL A 25 -9.96 15.45 1.79
N SER A 26 -11.15 15.13 2.29
CA SER A 26 -12.08 16.07 2.93
C SER A 26 -13.03 15.31 3.85
N GLU A 27 -13.90 15.99 4.61
CA GLU A 27 -14.84 15.34 5.53
C GLU A 27 -15.72 14.24 4.89
N ASN A 28 -15.98 14.30 3.58
CA ASN A 28 -16.84 13.36 2.85
C ASN A 28 -16.09 12.55 1.78
N GLU A 29 -14.76 12.56 1.80
CA GLU A 29 -13.95 11.86 0.81
C GLU A 29 -12.66 11.34 1.44
N ALA A 30 -12.53 10.02 1.46
CA ALA A 30 -11.31 9.32 1.82
C ALA A 30 -11.07 8.11 0.92
N TYR A 31 -9.83 7.68 0.87
CA TYR A 31 -9.40 6.49 0.15
C TYR A 31 -8.64 5.58 1.09
N VAL A 32 -8.73 4.26 0.90
CA VAL A 32 -8.10 3.28 1.77
C VAL A 32 -7.30 2.28 0.95
N LEU A 33 -6.09 2.00 1.42
CA LEU A 33 -5.35 0.78 1.10
C LEU A 33 -5.55 -0.20 2.25
N TYR A 34 -5.98 -1.43 1.97
CA TYR A 34 -6.15 -2.48 2.96
C TYR A 34 -6.07 -3.85 2.30
N HIS A 35 -5.99 -4.91 3.10
CA HIS A 35 -6.19 -6.27 2.63
C HIS A 35 -7.40 -6.90 3.31
N ASP A 36 -8.22 -7.62 2.55
CA ASP A 36 -9.36 -8.38 3.08
C ASP A 36 -8.88 -9.81 3.32
N GLN A 37 -8.65 -10.16 4.59
CA GLN A 37 -8.07 -11.45 4.96
C GLN A 37 -9.15 -12.54 4.96
N ASP A 38 -8.93 -13.61 4.20
CA ASP A 38 -9.81 -14.77 4.04
C ASP A 38 -9.32 -15.96 4.90
N CYS A 39 -8.07 -16.41 4.73
CA CYS A 39 -7.44 -17.41 5.63
C CYS A 39 -5.93 -17.24 5.78
N CYS A 40 -5.20 -18.07 5.05
CA CYS A 40 -3.88 -18.55 5.39
C CYS A 40 -2.83 -17.69 4.68
N GLU A 41 -3.26 -16.49 4.30
CA GLU A 41 -2.49 -15.36 3.84
C GLU A 41 -2.39 -14.28 4.93
N MET A 42 -1.34 -13.50 4.86
CA MET A 42 -1.16 -12.31 5.68
C MET A 42 -0.62 -11.21 4.78
N VAL A 43 -1.27 -10.06 4.76
CA VAL A 43 -0.79 -8.88 4.06
C VAL A 43 -0.83 -7.70 5.01
N ARG A 44 0.31 -7.02 5.17
CA ARG A 44 0.45 -5.91 6.10
C ARG A 44 1.38 -4.82 5.56
N LEU A 45 1.20 -3.61 6.06
CA LEU A 45 2.12 -2.51 5.87
C LEU A 45 3.42 -2.81 6.63
N GLU A 46 4.48 -3.16 5.91
CA GLU A 46 5.78 -3.54 6.47
C GLU A 46 6.68 -2.32 6.72
N ASP A 47 6.63 -1.31 5.84
CA ASP A 47 7.49 -0.14 5.92
C ASP A 47 6.84 1.11 5.30
N VAL A 48 7.19 2.26 5.87
CA VAL A 48 6.83 3.60 5.39
C VAL A 48 8.12 4.39 5.24
N ASN A 49 8.52 4.65 4.00
CA ASN A 49 9.71 5.42 3.69
C ASN A 49 9.34 6.84 3.25
N GLY A 50 9.69 7.83 4.06
CA GLY A 50 9.36 9.25 3.85
C GLY A 50 8.53 9.82 5.00
N GLU A 51 8.13 11.08 4.88
CA GLU A 51 7.40 11.80 5.93
C GLU A 51 5.95 12.05 5.51
N TRP A 52 4.98 11.71 6.36
CA TRP A 52 3.56 11.90 6.05
C TRP A 52 3.20 13.35 5.77
N ASP A 53 3.85 14.29 6.46
CA ASP A 53 3.65 15.73 6.28
C ASP A 53 3.99 16.24 4.86
N ASP A 54 4.80 15.48 4.11
CA ASP A 54 5.07 15.76 2.70
C ASP A 54 3.83 15.52 1.83
N LEU A 55 2.89 14.68 2.26
CA LEU A 55 1.64 14.42 1.54
C LEU A 55 0.51 15.39 1.92
N ILE A 56 0.57 16.00 3.11
CA ILE A 56 -0.53 16.82 3.65
C ILE A 56 -0.53 18.23 3.05
N GLY A 57 -1.69 18.73 2.65
CA GLY A 57 -1.89 20.11 2.19
C GLY A 57 -1.18 20.45 0.87
N SER A 58 -0.69 19.46 0.13
CA SER A 58 -0.17 19.63 -1.22
C SER A 58 -0.85 18.66 -2.18
N PRO A 59 -1.15 19.09 -3.43
CA PRO A 59 -1.64 18.17 -4.45
C PRO A 59 -0.65 17.04 -4.71
N ILE A 60 -1.17 15.82 -4.81
CA ILE A 60 -0.43 14.65 -5.24
C ILE A 60 -0.14 14.78 -6.74
N VAL A 61 1.12 14.65 -7.13
CA VAL A 61 1.59 14.72 -8.52
C VAL A 61 2.01 13.36 -9.05
N ARG A 62 2.15 12.37 -8.17
CA ARG A 62 2.51 10.98 -8.51
C ARG A 62 1.79 10.03 -7.56
N ALA A 63 1.13 9.02 -8.11
CA ALA A 63 0.56 7.91 -7.37
C ALA A 63 0.71 6.66 -8.24
N GLU A 64 1.58 5.73 -7.83
CA GLU A 64 1.91 4.52 -8.59
C GLU A 64 1.91 3.29 -7.69
N GLU A 65 1.36 2.19 -8.19
CA GLU A 65 1.44 0.86 -7.60
C GLU A 65 2.46 0.00 -8.36
N ASN A 66 3.26 -0.78 -7.63
CA ASN A 66 4.13 -1.77 -8.22
C ASN A 66 4.19 -3.02 -7.33
N SER A 67 3.48 -4.06 -7.73
CA SER A 67 3.57 -5.42 -7.18
C SER A 67 4.71 -6.17 -7.86
N LYS A 68 5.67 -6.64 -7.06
CA LYS A 68 6.68 -7.60 -7.52
C LYS A 68 6.27 -8.98 -7.04
N LYS A 69 5.62 -9.75 -7.92
CA LYS A 69 5.62 -11.22 -7.81
C LYS A 69 7.03 -11.69 -8.09
N ASP A 70 7.77 -12.03 -7.05
CA ASP A 70 9.14 -12.52 -7.17
C ASP A 70 9.12 -13.96 -7.64
N VAL A 71 8.77 -14.19 -8.91
CA VAL A 71 8.74 -15.54 -9.49
C VAL A 71 10.13 -15.97 -10.01
N ASP A 72 11.17 -15.12 -9.92
CA ASP A 72 12.50 -15.54 -10.40
C ASP A 72 13.73 -14.73 -9.90
N SER A 73 13.64 -13.78 -8.95
CA SER A 73 14.78 -12.88 -8.65
C SER A 73 15.45 -12.94 -7.28
N PHE A 74 14.97 -13.73 -6.30
CA PHE A 74 15.75 -13.98 -5.08
C PHE A 74 15.69 -15.45 -4.65
N LYS A 75 16.83 -16.14 -4.74
CA LYS A 75 17.09 -17.43 -4.08
C LYS A 75 17.28 -17.25 -2.57
N GLU A 76 16.44 -16.44 -1.94
CA GLU A 76 16.39 -16.37 -0.48
C GLU A 76 15.25 -17.29 -0.03
N PRO A 77 15.45 -18.13 1.00
CA PRO A 77 14.34 -18.84 1.60
C PRO A 77 13.27 -17.83 2.03
N PRO A 78 11.98 -18.19 1.95
CA PRO A 78 10.93 -17.29 2.40
C PRO A 78 11.24 -16.84 3.83
N LYS A 79 11.07 -15.55 4.11
CA LYS A 79 11.27 -15.03 5.47
C LYS A 79 10.35 -15.72 6.45
N ASN A 80 9.21 -16.21 5.98
CA ASN A 80 8.30 -17.06 6.72
C ASN A 80 8.43 -18.53 6.25
N GLU A 81 8.94 -19.41 7.11
CA GLU A 81 9.13 -20.84 6.80
C GLU A 81 7.81 -21.58 6.48
N ASP A 82 6.68 -21.02 6.91
CA ASP A 82 5.34 -21.57 6.67
C ASP A 82 4.67 -20.98 5.41
N ALA A 83 5.30 -20.01 4.72
CA ALA A 83 4.77 -19.40 3.50
C ALA A 83 5.27 -20.12 2.25
N GLU A 84 4.36 -20.43 1.33
CA GLU A 84 4.71 -20.98 0.00
C GLU A 84 5.01 -19.85 -1.01
N GLU A 85 4.38 -18.69 -0.83
CA GLU A 85 4.56 -17.50 -1.67
C GLU A 85 4.76 -16.25 -0.81
N GLU A 86 5.67 -15.38 -1.25
CA GLU A 86 5.90 -14.06 -0.68
C GLU A 86 5.82 -12.99 -1.78
N GLU A 87 5.15 -11.87 -1.49
CA GLU A 87 5.02 -10.76 -2.42
C GLU A 87 5.22 -9.42 -1.71
N TRP A 88 5.89 -8.49 -2.39
CA TRP A 88 5.95 -7.11 -1.95
C TRP A 88 5.25 -6.19 -2.95
N THR A 89 4.35 -5.37 -2.42
CA THR A 89 3.65 -4.33 -3.19
C THR A 89 4.09 -2.96 -2.70
N PHE A 90 4.49 -2.11 -3.65
CA PHE A 90 4.98 -0.76 -3.36
C PHE A 90 3.99 0.28 -3.87
N TYR A 91 3.61 1.20 -3.00
CA TYR A 91 2.84 2.40 -3.38
C TYR A 91 3.72 3.64 -3.25
N ARG A 92 3.93 4.37 -4.35
CA ARG A 92 4.72 5.61 -4.37
C ARG A 92 3.80 6.80 -4.52
N ILE A 93 3.79 7.68 -3.53
CA ILE A 93 2.97 8.90 -3.51
C ILE A 93 3.92 10.10 -3.45
N GLY A 94 3.84 10.98 -4.44
CA GLY A 94 4.68 12.17 -4.54
C GLY A 94 3.88 13.44 -4.55
N THR A 95 4.36 14.45 -3.82
CA THR A 95 3.92 15.85 -3.93
C THR A 95 5.12 16.74 -4.30
N LYS A 96 4.93 18.05 -4.33
CA LYS A 96 6.05 19.01 -4.44
C LYS A 96 6.93 19.07 -3.19
N LYS A 97 6.47 18.57 -2.04
CA LYS A 97 7.18 18.61 -0.75
C LYS A 97 8.14 17.44 -0.61
N GLY A 98 7.72 16.26 -1.06
CA GLY A 98 8.49 15.04 -0.94
C GLY A 98 7.76 13.84 -1.52
N THR A 99 8.26 12.65 -1.23
CA THR A 99 7.70 11.38 -1.69
C THR A 99 7.66 10.41 -0.53
N VAL A 100 6.52 9.74 -0.37
CA VAL A 100 6.34 8.63 0.56
C VAL A 100 6.21 7.34 -0.25
N VAL A 101 6.91 6.30 0.19
CA VAL A 101 6.83 4.96 -0.39
C VAL A 101 6.34 4.00 0.68
N LEU A 102 5.19 3.36 0.43
CA LEU A 102 4.64 2.32 1.28
C LEU A 102 5.09 0.97 0.74
N ARG A 103 5.56 0.09 1.62
CA ARG A 103 5.87 -1.30 1.31
C ARG A 103 4.93 -2.20 2.06
N TRP A 104 4.13 -2.94 1.31
CA TRP A 104 3.27 -4.00 1.81
C TRP A 104 3.97 -5.34 1.62
N TYR A 105 3.91 -6.18 2.64
CA TYR A 105 4.43 -7.54 2.61
C TYR A 105 3.26 -8.51 2.73
N GLY A 106 3.12 -9.35 1.71
CA GLY A 106 2.13 -10.40 1.60
C GLY A 106 2.78 -11.78 1.67
N THR A 107 2.16 -12.71 2.39
CA THR A 107 2.51 -14.14 2.40
C THR A 107 1.26 -14.96 2.17
N SER A 108 1.39 -16.11 1.51
CA SER A 108 0.28 -17.04 1.25
C SER A 108 0.81 -18.46 1.14
N ASN A 109 -0.09 -19.44 1.28
CA ASN A 109 0.18 -20.84 0.98
C ASN A 109 -0.03 -21.19 -0.52
N GLY A 110 -0.05 -20.18 -1.40
CA GLY A 110 -0.22 -20.35 -2.85
C GLY A 110 -1.67 -20.46 -3.33
N TYR A 111 -2.66 -20.46 -2.44
CA TYR A 111 -4.08 -20.50 -2.81
C TYR A 111 -4.81 -19.17 -2.69
N TYR A 112 -4.31 -18.28 -1.83
CA TYR A 112 -4.95 -17.00 -1.49
C TYR A 112 -4.16 -15.82 -2.04
N SER A 113 -4.88 -14.75 -2.36
CA SER A 113 -4.29 -13.54 -2.93
C SER A 113 -3.57 -12.73 -1.86
N THR A 114 -2.41 -12.18 -2.22
CA THR A 114 -1.64 -11.22 -1.43
C THR A 114 -1.88 -9.77 -1.88
N ALA A 115 -2.90 -9.53 -2.70
CA ALA A 115 -3.16 -8.22 -3.28
C ALA A 115 -3.67 -7.22 -2.23
N VAL A 116 -3.20 -5.99 -2.33
CA VAL A 116 -3.70 -4.87 -1.52
C VAL A 116 -4.84 -4.21 -2.30
N ASN A 117 -5.99 -4.08 -1.65
CA ASN A 117 -7.16 -3.42 -2.19
C ASN A 117 -7.04 -1.91 -2.07
N PHE A 118 -7.46 -1.20 -3.12
CA PHE A 118 -7.58 0.26 -3.12
C PHE A 118 -9.01 0.69 -3.43
N GLU A 119 -9.63 1.36 -2.46
CA GLU A 119 -11.03 1.76 -2.52
C GLU A 119 -11.25 3.19 -2.03
N ARG A 120 -12.33 3.81 -2.51
CA ARG A 120 -12.86 5.04 -1.93
C ARG A 120 -13.85 4.68 -0.83
N VAL A 121 -13.70 5.32 0.33
CA VAL A 121 -14.59 5.18 1.47
C VAL A 121 -15.29 6.52 1.74
N ASN A 122 -16.58 6.44 2.09
CA ASN A 122 -17.43 7.59 2.39
C ASN A 122 -17.60 7.75 3.91
#